data_AF-A0A895YEV0-F1
#
_entry.id   AF-A0A895YEV0-F1
#
_cell.length_a   1.000
_cell.length_b   1.000
_cell.length_c   1.000
_cell.angle_alpha   90.00
_cell.angle_beta   90.00
_cell.angle_gamma   90.00
#
_symmetry.space_group_name_H-M   'P 1'
#
loop_
_entity.id
_entity.type
_entity.pdbx_description
1 polymer ?
#
loop_
_entity_poly.entity_id
_entity_poly.type
_entity_poly.pdbx_seq_one_letter_code
_entity_poly.pdbx_strand_id
1 'polypeptide(L)'
;MTTQSNRILTGQRGIGGYSIVADSQEVDLLSFRSLRAEAKKKLLAGRNEEAAVELKKAIAIWRGPFGEDLANTGRLTAIARGVNNERTLAVEQLGRVAITIRNVGEAIQLLDRHVNDSPTRESGWVLLACAHYMNGNPAIAQSTVRRACQALSEEVGLLPSADLRAAENAAVRHDDRWFQRHLGSMR
;
A
#
# COMPACT_ATOMS: atom_id res chain seq x y z
N MET A 1 0.43 35.80 25.84
CA MET A 1 0.93 34.46 26.22
C MET A 1 2.06 34.12 25.25
N THR A 2 3.28 34.12 25.75
CA THR A 2 4.51 34.17 24.95
C THR A 2 5.04 32.75 24.78
N THR A 3 4.79 32.12 23.62
CA THR A 3 5.34 30.78 23.33
C THR A 3 6.77 30.91 22.84
N GLN A 4 7.71 30.76 23.78
CA GLN A 4 9.13 30.63 23.50
C GLN A 4 9.37 29.29 22.79
N SER A 5 9.66 29.32 21.49
CA SER A 5 9.75 28.12 20.65
C SER A 5 11.03 27.32 20.94
N ASN A 6 10.97 26.40 21.91
CA ASN A 6 12.08 25.58 22.38
C ASN A 6 12.27 24.28 21.56
N ARG A 7 12.06 24.37 20.23
CA ARG A 7 11.91 23.19 19.34
C ARG A 7 13.15 22.86 18.52
N ILE A 8 14.12 23.75 18.49
CA ILE A 8 15.42 23.53 17.86
C ILE A 8 16.44 23.39 18.97
N LEU A 9 17.02 22.20 19.11
CA LEU A 9 18.08 21.92 20.05
C LEU A 9 19.42 22.07 19.35
N THR A 10 20.33 22.86 19.91
CA THR A 10 21.72 22.96 19.45
C THR A 10 22.59 22.05 20.30
N GLY A 11 23.21 21.04 19.70
CA GLY A 11 24.16 20.16 20.39
C GLY A 11 25.57 20.74 20.39
N GLN A 12 26.14 21.02 21.56
CA GLN A 12 27.56 21.36 21.73
C GLN A 12 28.32 20.24 22.47
N ARG A 13 28.48 19.05 21.86
CA ARG A 13 29.51 18.08 22.28
C ARG A 13 30.11 17.39 21.04
N GLY A 14 31.36 17.73 20.73
CA GLY A 14 32.22 17.04 19.75
C GLY A 14 32.04 17.46 18.29
N ILE A 15 30.80 17.48 17.78
CA ILE A 15 30.46 17.96 16.43
C ILE A 15 29.18 18.79 16.57
N GLY A 16 29.26 20.10 16.35
CA GLY A 16 28.09 20.98 16.47
C GLY A 16 26.95 20.57 15.52
N GLY A 17 25.70 20.73 15.95
CA GLY A 17 24.55 20.38 15.11
C GLY A 17 23.22 20.91 15.65
N TYR A 18 22.18 20.77 14.82
CA TYR A 18 20.81 21.17 15.11
C TYR A 18 19.89 19.94 15.09
N SER A 19 18.98 19.84 16.05
CA SER A 19 17.92 18.85 16.08
C SER A 19 16.57 19.56 16.18
N ILE A 20 15.57 19.06 15.45
CA ILE A 20 14.19 19.55 15.53
C ILE A 20 13.40 18.54 16.36
N VAL A 21 12.78 19.01 17.43
CA VAL A 21 11.83 18.23 18.22
C VAL A 21 10.44 18.40 17.58
N ALA A 22 9.91 17.29 17.08
CA ALA A 22 8.58 17.22 16.50
C ALA A 22 7.84 15.98 16.97
N ASP A 23 6.60 16.16 17.37
CA ASP A 23 5.70 15.08 17.71
C ASP A 23 5.20 14.38 16.44
N SER A 24 4.76 13.14 16.60
CA SER A 24 4.28 12.34 15.47
C SER A 24 3.10 12.95 14.72
N GLN A 25 2.32 13.84 15.35
CA GLN A 25 1.16 14.52 14.76
C GLN A 25 1.53 15.78 13.96
N GLU A 26 2.78 16.24 14.06
CA GLU A 26 3.21 17.51 13.47
C GLU A 26 3.98 17.31 12.17
N VAL A 27 4.34 16.06 11.88
CA VAL A 27 5.00 15.66 10.63
C VAL A 27 4.14 14.59 9.97
N ASP A 28 3.62 14.91 8.79
CA ASP A 28 2.74 14.03 8.00
C ASP A 28 3.29 12.60 7.87
N LEU A 29 4.59 12.45 7.60
CA LEU A 29 5.23 11.14 7.48
C LEU A 29 5.24 10.36 8.80
N LEU A 30 5.41 11.03 9.94
CA LEU A 30 5.35 10.40 11.26
C LEU A 30 3.90 10.01 11.61
N SER A 31 2.93 10.86 11.26
CA SER A 31 1.50 10.59 11.43
C SER A 31 1.08 9.38 10.63
N PHE A 32 1.47 9.33 9.35
CA PHE A 32 1.24 8.19 8.46
C PHE A 32 1.77 6.88 9.04
N ARG A 33 3.02 6.87 9.52
CA ARG A 33 3.64 5.67 10.11
C ARG A 33 2.95 5.26 11.42
N SER A 34 2.54 6.22 12.25
CA SER A 34 1.81 5.97 13.49
C SER A 34 0.45 5.31 13.22
N LEU A 35 -0.32 5.84 12.27
CA LEU A 35 -1.61 5.29 11.86
C LEU A 35 -1.46 3.87 11.29
N ARG A 36 -0.42 3.61 10.49
CA ARG A 36 -0.11 2.26 10.00
C ARG A 36 0.25 1.28 11.11
N ALA A 37 1.01 1.74 12.11
CA ALA A 37 1.34 0.91 13.28
C ALA A 37 0.08 0.58 14.09
N GLU A 38 -0.83 1.53 14.26
CA GLU A 38 -2.10 1.31 14.95
C GLU A 38 -3.02 0.36 14.17
N ALA A 39 -3.11 0.52 12.84
CA ALA A 39 -3.80 -0.43 11.98
C ALA A 39 -3.26 -1.85 12.14
N LYS A 40 -1.93 -2.01 12.19
CA LYS A 40 -1.30 -3.32 12.41
C LYS A 40 -1.70 -3.93 13.75
N LYS A 41 -1.71 -3.16 14.84
CA LYS A 41 -2.17 -3.65 16.16
C LYS A 41 -3.62 -4.09 16.12
N LYS A 42 -4.49 -3.33 15.45
CA LYS A 42 -5.91 -3.67 15.27
C LYS A 42 -6.11 -4.95 14.47
N LEU A 43 -5.33 -5.17 13.39
CA LEU A 43 -5.33 -6.42 12.64
C LEU A 43 -4.92 -7.62 13.48
N LEU A 44 -3.84 -7.49 14.27
CA LEU A 44 -3.40 -8.55 15.18
C LEU A 44 -4.45 -8.88 16.27
N ALA A 45 -5.32 -7.92 16.59
CA ALA A 45 -6.44 -8.11 17.50
C ALA A 45 -7.75 -8.55 16.80
N GLY A 46 -7.72 -8.84 15.49
CA GLY A 46 -8.90 -9.22 14.70
C GLY A 46 -9.89 -8.08 14.42
N ARG A 47 -9.54 -6.83 14.77
CA ARG A 47 -10.39 -5.63 14.62
C ARG A 47 -10.22 -5.02 13.23
N ASN A 48 -10.60 -5.79 12.22
CA ASN A 48 -10.32 -5.48 10.81
C ASN A 48 -10.99 -4.20 10.32
N GLU A 49 -12.22 -3.92 10.76
CA GLU A 49 -12.95 -2.70 10.40
C GLU A 49 -12.26 -1.45 10.95
N GLU A 50 -11.84 -1.47 12.22
CA GLU A 50 -11.08 -0.38 12.82
C GLU A 50 -9.71 -0.20 12.13
N ALA A 51 -9.05 -1.30 11.74
CA ALA A 51 -7.80 -1.24 11.00
C ALA A 51 -7.97 -0.57 9.63
N ALA A 52 -9.08 -0.85 8.93
CA ALA A 52 -9.42 -0.21 7.66
C ALA A 52 -9.56 1.31 7.84
N VAL A 53 -10.22 1.76 8.92
CA VAL A 53 -10.36 3.18 9.25
C VAL A 53 -9.00 3.85 9.42
N GLU A 54 -8.08 3.26 10.18
CA GLU A 54 -6.74 3.84 10.37
C GLU A 54 -5.91 3.87 9.08
N LEU A 55 -6.01 2.85 8.24
CA LEU A 55 -5.33 2.83 6.94
C LEU A 55 -5.88 3.89 5.99
N LYS A 56 -7.20 4.11 5.96
CA LYS A 56 -7.81 5.19 5.17
C LYS A 56 -7.30 6.56 5.61
N LYS A 57 -7.26 6.81 6.92
CA LYS A 57 -6.69 8.05 7.47
C LYS A 57 -5.23 8.20 7.06
N ALA A 58 -4.44 7.14 7.17
CA ALA A 58 -3.03 7.15 6.78
C ALA A 58 -2.85 7.52 5.30
N ILE A 59 -3.63 6.92 4.42
CA ILE A 59 -3.56 7.18 2.97
C ILE A 59 -4.04 8.60 2.63
N ALA A 60 -5.04 9.13 3.35
CA ALA A 60 -5.59 10.47 3.10
C ALA A 60 -4.62 11.63 3.42
N ILE A 61 -3.53 11.37 4.17
CA ILE A 61 -2.49 12.38 4.44
C ILE A 61 -1.72 12.75 3.15
N TRP A 62 -1.64 11.84 2.19
CA TRP A 62 -0.84 12.03 0.99
C TRP A 62 -1.53 12.97 -0.02
N ARG A 63 -0.79 13.98 -0.48
CA ARG A 63 -1.23 14.94 -1.51
C ARG A 63 -0.56 14.74 -2.87
N GLY A 64 0.34 13.77 -2.96
CA GLY A 64 1.17 13.50 -4.12
C GLY A 64 2.30 12.51 -3.78
N PRO A 65 3.19 12.22 -4.73
CA PRO A 65 4.41 11.46 -4.47
C PRO A 65 5.29 12.18 -3.44
N PHE A 66 5.92 11.43 -2.54
CA PHE A 66 6.94 11.99 -1.66
C PHE A 66 8.13 12.48 -2.49
N GLY A 67 8.54 13.71 -2.22
CA GLY A 67 9.79 14.26 -2.74
C GLY A 67 9.73 14.75 -4.18
N GLU A 68 8.55 15.01 -4.72
CA GLU A 68 8.35 15.57 -6.07
C GLU A 68 9.17 16.85 -6.31
N ASP A 69 9.21 17.74 -5.30
CA ASP A 69 9.96 19.00 -5.35
C ASP A 69 11.39 18.92 -4.78
N LEU A 70 11.86 17.73 -4.40
CA LEU A 70 13.20 17.58 -3.82
C LEU A 70 14.28 17.52 -4.90
N ALA A 71 15.43 18.12 -4.60
CA ALA A 71 16.60 18.01 -5.46
C ALA A 71 16.96 16.54 -5.74
N ASN A 72 17.19 16.22 -7.01
CA ASN A 72 17.53 14.86 -7.46
C ASN A 72 18.98 14.50 -7.10
N THR A 73 19.22 14.28 -5.82
CA THR A 73 20.47 13.70 -5.29
C THR A 73 20.23 12.23 -5.01
N GLY A 74 21.22 11.37 -5.31
CA GLY A 74 21.05 9.91 -5.18
C GLY A 74 20.51 9.44 -3.82
N ARG A 75 20.92 10.12 -2.73
CA ARG A 75 20.42 9.84 -1.37
C ARG A 75 18.95 10.24 -1.18
N LEU A 76 18.54 11.43 -1.62
CA LEU A 76 17.15 11.88 -1.49
C LEU A 76 16.21 11.05 -2.35
N THR A 77 16.63 10.70 -3.57
CA THR A 77 15.87 9.83 -4.48
C THR A 77 15.64 8.44 -3.88
N ALA A 78 16.64 7.86 -3.20
CA ALA A 78 16.47 6.58 -2.51
C ALA A 78 15.48 6.67 -1.34
N ILE A 79 15.56 7.74 -0.53
CA ILE A 79 14.61 7.99 0.57
C ILE A 79 13.19 8.15 0.03
N ALA A 80 13.03 8.97 -1.01
CA ALA A 80 11.73 9.22 -1.63
C ALA A 80 11.11 7.94 -2.18
N ARG A 81 11.90 7.09 -2.84
CA ARG A 81 11.46 5.78 -3.30
C ARG A 81 10.99 4.89 -2.15
N GLY A 82 11.76 4.83 -1.06
CA GLY A 82 11.40 4.03 0.12
C GLY A 82 10.07 4.49 0.74
N VAL A 83 9.90 5.80 0.89
CA VAL A 83 8.68 6.40 1.45
C VAL A 83 7.47 6.20 0.53
N ASN A 84 7.62 6.39 -0.79
CA ASN A 84 6.56 6.10 -1.75
C ASN A 84 6.17 4.61 -1.72
N ASN A 85 7.13 3.69 -1.59
CA ASN A 85 6.83 2.28 -1.43
C ASN A 85 6.06 1.98 -0.12
N GLU A 86 6.32 2.70 0.98
CA GLU A 86 5.49 2.57 2.19
C GLU A 86 4.03 2.94 1.94
N ARG A 87 3.77 3.99 1.15
CA ARG A 87 2.42 4.40 0.72
C ARG A 87 1.76 3.29 -0.12
N THR A 88 2.45 2.78 -1.12
CA THR A 88 2.00 1.66 -1.98
C THR A 88 1.60 0.45 -1.13
N LEU A 89 2.44 0.06 -0.16
CA LEU A 89 2.15 -1.05 0.74
C LEU A 89 0.93 -0.79 1.65
N ALA A 90 0.69 0.46 2.04
CA ALA A 90 -0.48 0.82 2.84
C ALA A 90 -1.78 0.67 2.04
N VAL A 91 -1.78 1.05 0.76
CA VAL A 91 -2.91 0.86 -0.17
C VAL A 91 -3.22 -0.62 -0.35
N GLU A 92 -2.20 -1.45 -0.60
CA GLU A 92 -2.36 -2.90 -0.73
C GLU A 92 -2.88 -3.55 0.57
N GLN A 93 -2.42 -3.06 1.73
CA GLN A 93 -2.94 -3.50 3.01
C GLN A 93 -4.40 -3.11 3.20
N LEU A 94 -4.81 -1.89 2.84
CA LEU A 94 -6.22 -1.49 2.90
C LEU A 94 -7.08 -2.32 1.95
N GLY A 95 -6.62 -2.57 0.72
CA GLY A 95 -7.32 -3.41 -0.25
C GLY A 95 -7.55 -4.82 0.29
N ARG A 96 -6.51 -5.44 0.87
CA ARG A 96 -6.63 -6.75 1.53
C ARG A 96 -7.63 -6.74 2.68
N VAL A 97 -7.57 -5.74 3.56
CA VAL A 97 -8.50 -5.62 4.69
C VAL A 97 -9.94 -5.43 4.21
N ALA A 98 -10.15 -4.60 3.18
CA ALA A 98 -11.46 -4.38 2.57
C ALA A 98 -12.07 -5.67 2.01
N ILE A 99 -11.26 -6.50 1.35
CA ILE A 99 -11.68 -7.84 0.90
C ILE A 99 -12.05 -8.73 2.09
N THR A 100 -11.22 -8.75 3.14
CA THR A 100 -11.44 -9.57 4.34
C THR A 100 -12.75 -9.23 5.06
N ILE A 101 -13.09 -7.94 5.16
CA ILE A 101 -14.37 -7.47 5.77
C ILE A 101 -15.54 -7.48 4.78
N ARG A 102 -15.37 -8.09 3.60
CA ARG A 102 -16.39 -8.22 2.54
C ARG A 102 -16.87 -6.89 1.94
N ASN A 103 -16.12 -5.81 2.13
CA ASN A 103 -16.34 -4.55 1.42
C ASN A 103 -15.63 -4.56 0.06
N VAL A 104 -16.06 -5.46 -0.82
CA VAL A 104 -15.41 -5.73 -2.12
C VAL A 104 -15.51 -4.58 -3.10
N GLY A 105 -16.58 -3.77 -3.04
CA GLY A 105 -16.74 -2.60 -3.92
C GLY A 105 -15.67 -1.54 -3.67
N GLU A 106 -15.39 -1.25 -2.40
CA GLU A 106 -14.30 -0.34 -2.03
C GLU A 106 -12.93 -0.92 -2.41
N ALA A 107 -12.72 -2.22 -2.19
CA ALA A 107 -11.48 -2.88 -2.56
C ALA A 107 -11.20 -2.75 -4.08
N ILE A 108 -12.20 -3.00 -4.92
CA ILE A 108 -12.08 -2.88 -6.38
C ILE A 108 -11.70 -1.44 -6.78
N GLN A 109 -12.43 -0.43 -6.30
CA GLN A 109 -12.15 0.97 -6.65
C GLN A 109 -10.74 1.40 -6.23
N LEU A 110 -10.32 1.01 -5.04
CA LEU A 110 -9.00 1.32 -4.52
C LEU A 110 -7.88 0.64 -5.32
N LEU A 111 -8.04 -0.67 -5.58
CA LEU A 111 -7.01 -1.48 -6.22
C LEU A 111 -6.93 -1.23 -7.72
N ASP A 112 -8.03 -0.89 -8.39
CA ASP A 112 -8.00 -0.51 -9.81
C ASP A 112 -7.19 0.77 -10.02
N ARG A 113 -7.38 1.79 -9.17
CA ARG A 113 -6.50 2.99 -9.18
C ARG A 113 -5.04 2.61 -8.91
N HIS A 114 -4.79 1.79 -7.90
CA HIS A 114 -3.44 1.38 -7.51
C HIS A 114 -2.66 0.67 -8.63
N VAL A 115 -3.30 -0.25 -9.36
CA VAL A 115 -2.62 -0.96 -10.45
C VAL A 115 -2.39 -0.08 -11.68
N ASN A 116 -3.23 0.94 -11.89
CA ASN A 116 -3.00 1.94 -12.94
C ASN A 116 -1.85 2.90 -12.56
N ASP A 117 -1.74 3.27 -11.29
CA ASP A 117 -0.65 4.12 -10.77
C ASP A 117 0.68 3.34 -10.61
N SER A 118 0.62 2.02 -10.54
CA SER A 118 1.80 1.16 -10.36
C SER A 118 1.66 -0.18 -11.10
N PRO A 119 1.71 -0.19 -12.45
CA PRO A 119 1.44 -1.39 -13.26
C PRO A 119 2.42 -2.54 -13.00
N THR A 120 3.62 -2.26 -12.52
CA THR A 120 4.64 -3.26 -12.18
C THR A 120 4.41 -3.97 -10.84
N ARG A 121 3.40 -3.57 -10.06
CA ARG A 121 3.11 -4.13 -8.73
C ARG A 121 2.18 -5.33 -8.82
N GLU A 122 2.76 -6.52 -8.93
CA GLU A 122 2.03 -7.79 -9.02
C GLU A 122 1.04 -8.01 -7.86
N SER A 123 1.41 -7.63 -6.63
CA SER A 123 0.55 -7.78 -5.45
C SER A 123 -0.77 -7.01 -5.60
N GLY A 124 -0.74 -5.82 -6.23
CA GLY A 124 -1.94 -5.04 -6.52
C GLY A 124 -2.88 -5.77 -7.48
N TRP A 125 -2.32 -6.33 -8.56
CA TRP A 125 -3.08 -7.10 -9.56
C TRP A 125 -3.73 -8.35 -8.97
N VAL A 126 -3.00 -9.10 -8.15
CA VAL A 126 -3.53 -10.29 -7.49
C VAL A 126 -4.69 -9.92 -6.55
N LEU A 127 -4.53 -8.87 -5.74
CA LEU A 127 -5.59 -8.38 -4.86
C LEU A 127 -6.83 -7.92 -5.65
N LEU A 128 -6.66 -7.23 -6.78
CA LEU A 128 -7.76 -6.78 -7.64
C LEU A 128 -8.51 -7.96 -8.25
N ALA A 129 -7.79 -8.97 -8.75
CA ALA A 129 -8.38 -10.20 -9.25
C ALA A 129 -9.17 -10.94 -8.16
N CYS A 130 -8.61 -11.05 -6.95
CA CYS A 130 -9.31 -11.61 -5.79
C CYS A 130 -10.59 -10.82 -5.45
N ALA A 131 -10.55 -9.48 -5.50
CA ALA A 131 -11.72 -8.64 -5.22
C ALA A 131 -12.83 -8.83 -6.27
N HIS A 132 -12.49 -8.88 -7.56
CA HIS A 132 -13.46 -9.15 -8.64
C HIS A 132 -14.06 -10.55 -8.53
N TYR A 133 -13.24 -11.54 -8.20
CA TYR A 133 -13.69 -12.90 -7.98
C TYR A 133 -14.69 -12.97 -6.81
N MET A 134 -14.37 -12.34 -5.69
CA MET A 134 -15.27 -12.25 -4.52
C MET A 134 -16.57 -11.48 -4.78
N ASN A 135 -16.55 -10.55 -5.74
CA ASN A 135 -17.74 -9.84 -6.20
C ASN A 135 -18.59 -10.66 -7.19
N GLY A 136 -18.29 -11.95 -7.40
CA GLY A 136 -19.05 -12.83 -8.28
C GLY A 136 -18.73 -12.67 -9.78
N ASN A 137 -17.59 -12.06 -10.13
CA ASN A 137 -17.21 -11.79 -11.52
C ASN A 137 -15.91 -12.52 -11.92
N PRO A 138 -15.90 -13.87 -12.01
CA PRO A 138 -14.70 -14.64 -12.32
C PRO A 138 -14.09 -14.30 -13.69
N ALA A 139 -14.92 -13.96 -14.69
CA ALA A 139 -14.44 -13.50 -16.00
C ALA A 139 -13.63 -12.19 -15.91
N ILE A 140 -14.06 -11.25 -15.05
CA ILE A 140 -13.34 -9.99 -14.82
C ILE A 140 -12.03 -10.28 -14.07
N ALA A 141 -12.04 -11.16 -13.07
CA ALA A 141 -10.83 -11.60 -12.40
C ALA A 141 -9.80 -12.17 -13.39
N GLN A 142 -10.23 -13.02 -14.33
CA GLN A 142 -9.37 -13.54 -15.40
C GLN A 142 -8.83 -12.44 -16.33
N SER A 143 -9.68 -11.50 -16.76
CA SER A 143 -9.22 -10.37 -17.57
C SER A 143 -8.21 -9.49 -16.82
N THR A 144 -8.35 -9.37 -15.50
CA THR A 144 -7.44 -8.61 -14.64
C THR A 144 -6.05 -9.23 -14.61
N VAL A 145 -5.98 -10.56 -14.45
CA VAL A 145 -4.68 -11.26 -14.47
C VAL A 145 -4.02 -11.18 -15.85
N ARG A 146 -4.79 -11.32 -16.94
CA ARG A 146 -4.24 -11.13 -18.30
C ARG A 146 -3.68 -9.73 -18.52
N ARG A 147 -4.40 -8.70 -18.08
CA ARG A 147 -3.92 -7.30 -18.10
C ARG A 147 -2.63 -7.13 -17.31
N ALA A 148 -2.51 -7.77 -16.15
CA ALA A 148 -1.29 -7.74 -15.34
C ALA A 148 -0.08 -8.34 -16.08
N CYS A 149 -0.24 -9.53 -16.69
CA CYS A 149 0.82 -10.16 -17.48
C CYS A 149 1.26 -9.28 -18.66
N GLN A 150 0.31 -8.66 -19.35
CA GLN A 150 0.59 -7.72 -20.43
C GLN A 150 1.38 -6.50 -19.93
N ALA A 151 0.92 -5.83 -18.88
CA ALA A 151 1.58 -4.66 -18.30
C ALA A 151 3.03 -4.96 -17.86
N LEU A 152 3.28 -6.11 -17.22
CA LEU A 152 4.62 -6.51 -16.80
C LEU A 152 5.54 -6.82 -17.98
N SER A 153 4.99 -7.41 -19.04
CA SER A 153 5.76 -7.72 -20.25
C SER A 153 6.13 -6.46 -21.04
N GLU A 154 5.22 -5.49 -21.11
CA GLU A 154 5.38 -4.25 -21.89
C GLU A 154 6.31 -3.25 -21.19
N GLU A 155 6.20 -3.09 -19.86
CA GLU A 155 6.98 -2.06 -19.15
C GLU A 155 8.40 -2.49 -18.79
N VAL A 156 8.62 -3.78 -18.50
CA VAL A 156 9.89 -4.21 -17.87
C VAL A 156 10.47 -5.47 -18.50
N GLY A 157 9.76 -6.12 -19.44
CA GLY A 157 10.16 -7.43 -19.97
C GLY A 157 10.26 -8.50 -18.87
N LEU A 158 9.58 -8.29 -17.73
CA LEU A 158 9.62 -9.21 -16.60
C LEU A 158 8.67 -10.38 -16.84
N LEU A 159 9.11 -11.56 -16.41
CA LEU A 159 8.24 -12.73 -16.33
C LEU A 159 7.35 -12.60 -15.07
N PRO A 160 6.04 -12.89 -15.18
CA PRO A 160 5.13 -12.92 -14.03
C PRO A 160 5.70 -13.73 -12.86
N SER A 161 5.43 -13.35 -11.61
CA SER A 161 5.79 -14.15 -10.44
C SER A 161 5.04 -15.48 -10.40
N ALA A 162 5.47 -16.38 -9.51
CA ALA A 162 4.76 -17.64 -9.28
C ALA A 162 3.31 -17.42 -8.82
N ASP A 163 3.06 -16.41 -8.00
CA ASP A 163 1.71 -16.08 -7.51
C ASP A 163 0.81 -15.56 -8.63
N LEU A 164 1.33 -14.70 -9.50
CA LEU A 164 0.57 -14.18 -10.64
C LEU A 164 0.27 -15.29 -11.67
N ARG A 165 1.23 -16.18 -11.95
CA ARG A 165 0.98 -17.38 -12.76
C ARG A 165 -0.02 -18.33 -12.12
N ALA A 166 0.00 -18.47 -10.79
CA ALA A 166 -0.96 -19.30 -10.09
C ALA A 166 -2.38 -18.69 -10.17
N ALA A 167 -2.50 -17.37 -10.02
CA ALA A 167 -3.75 -16.63 -10.22
C ALA A 167 -4.27 -16.78 -11.67
N GLU A 168 -3.38 -16.72 -12.66
CA GLU A 168 -3.73 -16.88 -14.08
C GLU A 168 -4.28 -18.28 -14.35
N ASN A 169 -3.55 -19.31 -13.91
CA ASN A 169 -3.98 -20.70 -14.06
C ASN A 169 -5.30 -20.98 -13.33
N ALA A 170 -5.46 -20.44 -12.12
CA ALA A 170 -6.70 -20.57 -11.37
C ALA A 170 -7.87 -19.90 -12.09
N ALA A 171 -7.66 -18.70 -12.63
CA ALA A 171 -8.69 -17.98 -13.36
C ALA A 171 -9.08 -18.68 -14.68
N VAL A 172 -8.11 -19.21 -15.44
CA VAL A 172 -8.36 -19.97 -16.67
C VAL A 172 -9.10 -21.29 -16.39
N ARG A 173 -8.80 -21.95 -15.27
CA ARG A 173 -9.40 -23.24 -14.89
C ARG A 173 -10.71 -23.09 -14.10
N HIS A 174 -11.16 -21.88 -13.83
CA HIS A 174 -12.23 -21.60 -12.86
C HIS A 174 -11.98 -22.30 -11.50
N ASP A 175 -10.71 -22.32 -11.06
CA ASP A 175 -10.32 -22.93 -9.79
C ASP A 175 -10.60 -21.97 -8.63
N ASP A 176 -11.85 -22.04 -8.18
CA ASP A 176 -12.37 -21.34 -7.01
C ASP A 176 -11.53 -21.57 -5.74
N ARG A 177 -10.88 -22.74 -5.63
CA ARG A 177 -10.15 -23.13 -4.41
C ARG A 177 -8.86 -22.35 -4.24
N TRP A 178 -8.21 -21.93 -5.33
CA TRP A 178 -7.01 -21.09 -5.23
C TRP A 178 -7.36 -19.72 -4.67
N PHE A 179 -8.38 -19.06 -5.23
CA PHE A 179 -8.83 -17.75 -4.76
C PHE A 179 -9.27 -17.83 -3.30
N GLN A 180 -10.07 -18.85 -2.93
CA GLN A 180 -10.49 -19.02 -1.54
C GLN A 180 -9.33 -19.30 -0.57
N ARG A 181 -8.33 -20.09 -0.97
CA ARG A 181 -7.15 -20.38 -0.14
C ARG A 181 -6.25 -19.16 0.02
N HIS A 182 -6.02 -18.43 -1.07
CA HIS A 182 -5.19 -17.23 -1.05
C HIS A 182 -5.85 -16.15 -0.17
N LEU A 183 -7.17 -15.99 -0.27
CA LEU A 183 -7.97 -15.15 0.65
C LEU A 183 -7.93 -15.65 2.10
N GLY A 184 -7.93 -16.96 2.32
CA GLY A 184 -7.77 -17.56 3.65
C GLY A 184 -6.42 -17.25 4.30
N SER A 185 -5.35 -17.19 3.50
CA SER A 185 -4.01 -16.79 3.96
C SER A 185 -3.84 -15.27 4.17
N MET A 186 -4.83 -14.46 3.79
CA MET A 186 -4.83 -13.01 3.97
C MET A 186 -5.41 -12.55 5.31
N ARG A 187 -5.98 -13.46 6.11
CA ARG A 187 -6.57 -13.20 7.43
C ARG A 187 -5.52 -13.13 8.54
#